data_AF-A0A7S1KY61-F1
#
_entry.id   AF-A0A7S1KY61-F1
#
_cell.length_a   1.000
_cell.length_b   1.000
_cell.length_c   1.000
_cell.angle_alpha   90.00
_cell.angle_beta   90.00
_cell.angle_gamma   90.00
#
_symmetry.space_group_name_H-M   'P 1'
#
loop_
_entity.id
_entity.type
_entity.pdbx_description
1 polymer ?
#
loop_
_entity_poly.entity_id
_entity_poly.type
_entity_poly.pdbx_seq_one_letter_code
_entity_poly.pdbx_strand_id
1 'polypeptide(L)'
;PARREEAQAPTAPPPDTEPPPRPMALLRSVAAALALSLLPACDGFLACDALGLREGEGEGPDVYSWWCRDNLICYQGPKDAMADMLERALRGPTGAMYTSGLQEGPCRDHGFALDFLGQTCFGRTFASRRDVVPHVFEELRTSKEFKKKHGRGAVKEPGCASCKGHC
;
A
#
# COMPACT_ATOMS: atom_id res chain seq x y z
N PRO A 1 -8.04 59.52 19.71
CA PRO A 1 -8.80 58.94 18.57
C PRO A 1 -7.90 58.08 17.68
N ALA A 2 -7.86 56.77 17.94
CA ALA A 2 -7.10 55.79 17.17
C ALA A 2 -8.02 55.14 16.11
N ARG A 3 -7.63 55.22 14.83
CA ARG A 3 -8.34 54.58 13.72
C ARG A 3 -8.13 53.07 13.77
N ARG A 4 -9.22 52.30 13.74
CA ARG A 4 -9.19 50.85 13.47
C ARG A 4 -9.01 50.65 11.97
N GLU A 5 -7.94 49.98 11.57
CA GLU A 5 -7.82 49.36 10.24
C GLU A 5 -8.73 48.13 10.21
N GLU A 6 -9.74 48.14 9.33
CA GLU A 6 -10.54 46.98 9.01
C GLU A 6 -9.74 46.06 8.09
N ALA A 7 -9.44 44.86 8.59
CA ALA A 7 -8.77 43.81 7.84
C ALA A 7 -9.72 43.27 6.75
N GLN A 8 -9.31 43.44 5.49
CA GLN A 8 -10.04 42.98 4.32
C GLN A 8 -9.96 41.45 4.22
N ALA A 9 -11.12 40.80 4.17
CA ALA A 9 -11.24 39.34 4.09
C ALA A 9 -10.68 38.81 2.75
N PRO A 10 -10.01 37.64 2.75
CA PRO A 10 -9.44 37.06 1.54
C PRO A 10 -10.55 36.57 0.59
N THR A 11 -10.50 37.05 -0.65
CA THR A 11 -11.40 36.65 -1.74
C THR A 11 -11.14 35.20 -2.13
N ALA A 12 -12.21 34.40 -2.24
CA ALA A 12 -12.11 33.01 -2.66
C ALA A 12 -11.57 32.87 -4.09
N PRO A 13 -10.74 31.84 -4.38
CA PRO A 13 -10.27 31.57 -5.73
C PRO A 13 -11.44 31.14 -6.64
N PRO A 14 -11.36 31.42 -7.96
CA PRO A 14 -12.37 31.01 -8.92
C PRO A 14 -12.45 29.47 -9.04
N PRO A 15 -13.62 28.93 -9.40
CA PRO A 15 -13.81 27.49 -9.59
C PRO A 15 -13.04 26.98 -10.82
N ASP A 16 -12.37 25.83 -10.65
CA ASP A 16 -11.69 25.10 -11.72
C ASP A 16 -12.72 24.58 -12.73
N THR A 17 -12.65 25.07 -13.96
CA THR A 17 -13.41 24.56 -15.09
C THR A 17 -12.70 23.35 -15.70
N GLU A 18 -13.25 22.16 -15.47
CA GLU A 18 -12.80 20.92 -16.10
C GLU A 18 -13.00 20.98 -17.64
N PRO A 19 -12.01 20.53 -18.45
CA PRO A 19 -12.17 20.43 -19.90
C PRO A 19 -13.10 19.26 -20.29
N PRO A 20 -13.87 19.38 -21.39
CA PRO A 20 -14.82 18.36 -21.80
C PRO A 20 -14.14 17.05 -22.26
N PRO A 21 -14.79 15.89 -22.07
CA PRO A 21 -14.25 14.60 -22.50
C PRO A 21 -14.20 14.50 -24.02
N ARG A 22 -13.09 13.93 -24.52
CA ARG A 22 -12.90 13.67 -25.96
C ARG A 22 -13.70 12.42 -26.38
N PRO A 23 -14.37 12.43 -27.54
CA PRO A 23 -15.07 11.26 -28.06
C PRO A 23 -14.05 10.21 -28.51
N MET A 24 -14.12 9.00 -27.92
CA MET A 24 -13.36 7.85 -28.41
C MET A 24 -14.04 7.26 -29.63
N ALA A 25 -13.33 7.26 -30.76
CA ALA A 25 -13.74 6.63 -32.00
C ALA A 25 -13.80 5.10 -31.82
N LEU A 26 -15.00 4.56 -32.01
CA LEU A 26 -15.31 3.14 -31.98
C LEU A 26 -14.90 2.50 -33.32
N LEU A 27 -13.70 1.92 -33.39
CA LEU A 27 -13.29 1.11 -34.55
C LEU A 27 -13.71 -0.34 -34.33
N ARG A 28 -14.81 -0.71 -34.99
CA ARG A 28 -15.21 -2.10 -35.25
C ARG A 28 -14.29 -2.71 -36.31
N SER A 29 -13.66 -3.84 -36.02
CA SER A 29 -13.22 -4.79 -37.04
C SER A 29 -13.57 -6.21 -36.61
N VAL A 30 -14.44 -6.84 -37.41
CA VAL A 30 -14.77 -8.25 -37.38
C VAL A 30 -13.83 -8.95 -38.35
N ALA A 31 -13.06 -9.94 -37.88
CA ALA A 31 -12.54 -11.00 -38.73
C ALA A 31 -12.19 -12.22 -37.88
N ALA A 32 -13.01 -13.26 -38.04
CA ALA A 32 -12.77 -14.59 -37.52
C ALA A 32 -11.62 -15.26 -38.26
N ALA A 33 -10.78 -16.00 -37.53
CA ALA A 33 -9.99 -17.09 -38.08
C ALA A 33 -9.88 -18.20 -37.02
N LEU A 34 -10.63 -19.27 -37.26
CA LEU A 34 -10.46 -20.56 -36.61
C LEU A 34 -9.02 -21.03 -36.81
N ALA A 35 -8.29 -21.23 -35.71
CA ALA A 35 -7.13 -22.11 -35.66
C ALA A 35 -7.33 -23.06 -34.47
N LEU A 36 -8.07 -24.14 -34.72
CA LEU A 36 -8.21 -25.26 -33.81
C LEU A 36 -6.92 -26.09 -33.88
N SER A 37 -5.84 -25.55 -33.30
CA SER A 37 -4.56 -26.22 -33.18
C SER A 37 -4.58 -27.09 -31.93
N LEU A 38 -4.45 -28.40 -32.12
CA LEU A 38 -4.17 -29.39 -31.08
C LEU A 38 -2.93 -28.93 -30.28
N LEU A 39 -3.17 -28.33 -29.10
CA LEU A 39 -2.13 -28.13 -28.11
C LEU A 39 -2.07 -29.40 -27.25
N PRO A 40 -0.87 -29.95 -27.00
CA PRO A 40 -0.70 -31.02 -26.04
C PRO A 40 -1.25 -30.52 -24.71
N ALA A 41 -1.92 -31.40 -23.97
CA ALA A 41 -2.36 -31.13 -22.62
C ALA A 41 -1.16 -30.62 -21.81
N CYS A 42 -1.07 -29.31 -21.65
CA CYS A 42 -0.35 -28.70 -20.56
C CYS A 42 -1.18 -28.96 -19.30
N ASP A 43 -1.28 -30.23 -18.90
CA ASP A 43 -1.51 -30.69 -17.52
C ASP A 43 -0.26 -30.41 -16.66
N GLY A 44 0.47 -29.35 -17.00
CA GLY A 44 1.55 -28.79 -16.24
C GLY A 44 1.01 -27.60 -15.49
N PHE A 45 0.38 -27.87 -14.35
CA PHE A 45 0.55 -27.07 -13.13
C PHE A 45 0.82 -25.58 -13.39
N LEU A 46 -0.20 -24.84 -13.83
CA LEU A 46 -0.36 -23.44 -13.42
C LEU A 46 -0.85 -23.39 -11.97
N ALA A 47 -0.19 -24.18 -11.10
CA ALA A 47 -0.04 -23.77 -9.73
C ALA A 47 0.86 -22.54 -9.81
N CYS A 48 0.25 -21.36 -9.92
CA CYS A 48 0.84 -20.23 -9.23
C CYS A 48 1.09 -20.73 -7.82
N ASP A 49 2.36 -21.02 -7.50
CA ASP A 49 2.82 -21.31 -6.15
C ASP A 49 2.55 -20.06 -5.31
N ALA A 50 1.28 -19.88 -4.95
CA ALA A 50 0.87 -19.25 -3.73
C ALA A 50 1.62 -19.99 -2.66
N LEU A 51 2.77 -19.41 -2.29
CA LEU A 51 3.27 -19.48 -0.93
C LEU A 51 2.18 -18.89 -0.04
N GLY A 52 1.07 -19.63 0.12
CA GLY A 52 0.49 -19.77 1.42
C GLY A 52 1.67 -20.17 2.29
N LEU A 53 2.11 -19.25 3.14
CA LEU A 53 2.80 -19.63 4.36
C LEU A 53 2.04 -20.87 4.83
N ARG A 54 2.67 -22.05 4.79
CA ARG A 54 2.01 -23.28 5.28
C ARG A 54 1.42 -22.89 6.63
N GLU A 55 0.14 -23.16 6.87
CA GLU A 55 -0.45 -22.93 8.18
C GLU A 55 0.49 -23.58 9.22
N GLY A 56 1.26 -22.75 9.95
CA GLY A 56 2.40 -23.20 10.77
C GLY A 56 3.75 -22.45 10.59
N GLU A 57 4.07 -21.86 9.43
CA GLU A 57 5.32 -21.09 9.23
C GLU A 57 5.21 -19.63 9.69
N GLY A 58 4.00 -19.16 10.02
CA GLY A 58 3.75 -17.85 10.61
C GLY A 58 3.93 -17.78 12.13
N GLU A 59 4.36 -18.88 12.76
CA GLU A 59 4.63 -19.00 14.21
C GLU A 59 6.06 -19.52 14.47
N GLY A 60 6.93 -19.49 13.45
CA GLY A 60 8.34 -19.78 13.63
C GLY A 60 9.03 -18.71 14.48
N PRO A 61 10.17 -19.04 15.13
CA PRO A 61 10.93 -18.10 15.97
C PRO A 61 11.47 -16.86 15.22
N ASP A 62 11.31 -16.79 13.89
CA ASP A 62 11.88 -15.76 13.02
C ASP A 62 10.84 -14.80 12.42
N VAL A 63 9.65 -14.70 13.04
CA VAL A 63 8.65 -13.70 12.65
C VAL A 63 8.95 -12.37 13.30
N TYR A 64 9.06 -11.34 12.48
CA TYR A 64 9.18 -9.96 12.91
C TYR A 64 8.04 -9.14 12.35
N SER A 65 7.73 -8.05 13.03
CA SER A 65 6.64 -7.17 12.67
C SER A 65 6.99 -5.71 12.89
N TRP A 66 6.21 -4.83 12.28
CA TRP A 66 6.27 -3.39 12.50
C TRP A 66 4.95 -2.75 12.08
N TRP A 67 4.65 -1.57 12.62
CA TRP A 67 3.36 -0.91 12.46
C TRP A 67 3.46 0.61 12.38
N CYS A 68 2.35 1.20 11.99
CA CYS A 68 2.20 2.65 11.86
C CYS A 68 1.90 3.31 13.23
N ARG A 69 2.24 4.59 13.38
CA ARG A 69 2.00 5.39 14.60
C ARG A 69 0.52 5.48 15.02
N ASP A 70 -0.39 5.20 14.10
CA ASP A 70 -1.83 5.15 14.36
C ASP A 70 -2.27 3.86 15.07
N ASN A 71 -1.37 2.87 15.17
CA ASN A 71 -1.61 1.53 15.72
C ASN A 71 -2.83 0.83 15.07
N LEU A 72 -3.07 1.06 13.77
CA LEU A 72 -4.18 0.43 13.04
C LEU A 72 -3.75 -0.75 12.18
N ILE A 73 -2.59 -0.63 11.52
CA ILE A 73 -2.05 -1.63 10.61
C ILE A 73 -0.68 -2.10 11.08
N CYS A 74 -0.50 -3.41 11.09
CA CYS A 74 0.76 -4.09 11.35
C CYS A 74 1.11 -5.02 10.19
N TYR A 75 2.39 -5.06 9.84
CA TYR A 75 2.93 -5.94 8.82
C TYR A 75 3.88 -6.94 9.49
N GLN A 76 3.81 -8.21 9.10
CA GLN A 76 4.73 -9.25 9.57
C GLN A 76 5.24 -10.16 8.46
N GLY A 77 6.37 -10.81 8.74
CA GLY A 77 7.03 -11.76 7.86
C GLY A 77 8.38 -12.19 8.43
N PRO A 78 9.20 -12.89 7.62
CA PRO A 78 10.56 -13.25 8.02
C PRO A 78 11.42 -12.02 8.34
N LYS A 79 12.27 -12.11 9.36
CA LYS A 79 13.13 -11.01 9.84
C LYS A 79 13.79 -10.20 8.73
N ASP A 80 14.54 -10.85 7.85
CA ASP A 80 15.33 -10.17 6.83
C ASP A 80 14.44 -9.44 5.80
N ALA A 81 13.32 -10.04 5.43
CA ALA A 81 12.35 -9.43 4.52
C ALA A 81 11.66 -8.21 5.16
N MET A 82 11.32 -8.29 6.45
CA MET A 82 10.69 -7.18 7.16
C MET A 82 11.67 -6.05 7.46
N ALA A 83 12.94 -6.37 7.73
CA ALA A 83 14.01 -5.39 7.91
C ALA A 83 14.25 -4.58 6.62
N ASP A 84 14.44 -5.27 5.49
CA ASP A 84 14.59 -4.65 4.17
C ASP A 84 13.35 -3.81 3.80
N MET A 85 12.15 -4.36 4.02
CA MET A 85 10.92 -3.62 3.72
C MET A 85 10.78 -2.37 4.58
N LEU A 86 11.06 -2.44 5.87
CA LEU A 86 11.00 -1.27 6.75
C LEU A 86 11.98 -0.18 6.27
N GLU A 87 13.21 -0.55 5.90
CA GLU A 87 14.20 0.40 5.36
C GLU A 87 13.68 1.10 4.09
N ARG A 88 13.09 0.35 3.15
CA ARG A 88 12.51 0.90 1.92
C ARG A 88 11.29 1.77 2.21
N ALA A 89 10.41 1.33 3.10
CA ALA A 89 9.20 2.02 3.52
C ALA A 89 9.50 3.37 4.18
N LEU A 90 10.52 3.43 5.05
CA LEU A 90 10.97 4.66 5.72
C LEU A 90 11.46 5.73 4.73
N ARG A 91 11.92 5.34 3.53
CA ARG A 91 12.33 6.27 2.45
C ARG A 91 11.16 6.71 1.56
N GLY A 92 9.99 6.10 1.74
CA GLY A 92 8.79 6.38 0.97
C GLY A 92 8.03 7.63 1.45
N PRO A 93 7.00 8.07 0.71
CA PRO A 93 6.21 9.26 1.04
C PRO A 93 5.41 9.12 2.35
N THR A 94 5.14 7.90 2.79
CA THR A 94 4.47 7.58 4.06
C THR A 94 5.47 7.20 5.16
N GLY A 95 6.78 7.27 4.90
CA GLY A 95 7.82 6.75 5.80
C GLY A 95 7.73 7.27 7.24
N ALA A 96 7.29 8.52 7.44
CA ALA A 96 7.13 9.12 8.76
C ALA A 96 5.98 8.51 9.61
N MET A 97 5.13 7.65 9.03
CA MET A 97 4.12 6.91 9.77
C MET A 97 4.70 5.69 10.49
N TYR A 98 5.76 5.09 9.96
CA TYR A 98 6.33 3.86 10.50
C TYR A 98 7.26 4.19 11.67
N THR A 99 6.76 3.98 12.89
CA THR A 99 7.41 4.47 14.11
C THR A 99 7.75 3.38 15.12
N SER A 100 7.18 2.18 14.98
CA SER A 100 7.46 1.07 15.89
C SER A 100 8.90 0.58 15.79
N GLY A 101 9.57 0.80 14.66
CA GLY A 101 10.77 0.05 14.31
C GLY A 101 10.46 -1.43 14.06
N LEU A 102 11.50 -2.21 13.77
CA LEU A 102 11.40 -3.66 13.60
C LEU A 102 11.29 -4.32 14.97
N GLN A 103 10.23 -5.10 15.19
CA GLN A 103 9.92 -5.75 16.47
C GLN A 103 9.91 -7.27 16.30
N GLU A 104 10.38 -7.98 17.32
CA GLU A 104 10.30 -9.44 17.36
C GLU A 104 8.86 -9.88 17.64
N GLY A 105 8.45 -10.99 17.03
CA GLY A 105 7.14 -11.60 17.22
C GLY A 105 6.09 -11.17 16.19
N PRO A 106 4.99 -11.95 16.08
CA PRO A 106 3.89 -11.69 15.17
C PRO A 106 3.06 -10.46 15.57
N CYS A 107 2.35 -9.89 14.61
CA CYS A 107 1.45 -8.76 14.80
C CYS A 107 0.39 -9.00 15.90
N ARG A 108 -0.04 -10.26 16.08
CA ARG A 108 -1.03 -10.63 17.11
C ARG A 108 -0.53 -10.36 18.53
N ASP A 109 0.75 -10.60 18.79
CA ASP A 109 1.39 -10.38 20.10
C ASP A 109 1.47 -8.89 20.43
N HIS A 110 1.42 -8.03 19.39
CA HIS A 110 1.41 -6.58 19.49
C HIS A 110 -0.02 -5.97 19.43
N GLY A 111 -1.07 -6.80 19.54
CA GLY A 111 -2.46 -6.34 19.61
C GLY A 111 -3.18 -6.21 18.25
N PHE A 112 -2.59 -6.69 17.16
CA PHE A 112 -3.18 -6.67 15.81
C PHE A 112 -3.72 -8.06 15.46
N ALA A 113 -4.93 -8.37 15.91
CA ALA A 113 -5.50 -9.72 15.80
C ALA A 113 -6.26 -9.99 14.50
N LEU A 114 -6.67 -8.94 13.76
CA LEU A 114 -7.60 -9.08 12.64
C LEU A 114 -6.87 -9.29 11.32
N ASP A 115 -6.95 -10.50 10.79
CA ASP A 115 -6.31 -10.91 9.53
C ASP A 115 -7.30 -10.89 8.34
N PHE A 116 -8.00 -9.77 8.15
CA PHE A 116 -8.92 -9.62 7.00
C PHE A 116 -8.25 -8.94 5.80
N LEU A 117 -7.08 -8.34 5.99
CA LEU A 117 -6.29 -7.70 4.94
C LEU A 117 -5.41 -8.72 4.22
N GLY A 118 -4.93 -9.74 4.94
CA GLY A 118 -4.15 -10.83 4.36
C GLY A 118 -2.79 -10.40 3.87
N GLN A 119 -2.35 -10.97 2.74
CA GLN A 119 -1.05 -10.66 2.15
C GLN A 119 -1.10 -9.32 1.41
N THR A 120 -0.13 -8.44 1.66
CA THR A 120 0.09 -7.20 0.91
C THR A 120 1.54 -7.12 0.41
N CYS A 121 1.88 -6.07 -0.32
CA CYS A 121 3.26 -5.79 -0.72
C CYS A 121 4.22 -5.62 0.47
N PHE A 122 3.73 -5.38 1.68
CA PHE A 122 4.55 -5.16 2.86
C PHE A 122 4.70 -6.42 3.71
N GLY A 123 4.11 -7.55 3.29
CA GLY A 123 4.04 -8.79 4.06
C GLY A 123 2.59 -9.15 4.44
N ARG A 124 2.45 -10.08 5.38
CA ARG A 124 1.14 -10.44 5.92
C ARG A 124 0.68 -9.32 6.84
N THR A 125 -0.53 -8.82 6.61
CA THR A 125 -1.00 -7.55 7.16
C THR A 125 -2.20 -7.80 8.08
N PHE A 126 -2.09 -7.27 9.28
CA PHE A 126 -3.10 -7.39 10.33
C PHE A 126 -3.59 -6.01 10.75
N ALA A 127 -4.84 -5.96 11.21
CA ALA A 127 -5.43 -4.76 11.77
C ALA A 127 -5.75 -4.94 13.26
N SER A 128 -5.70 -3.85 14.02
CA SER A 128 -6.14 -3.81 15.42
C SER A 128 -7.67 -3.66 15.55
N ARG A 129 -8.34 -3.13 14.51
CA ARG A 129 -9.81 -2.98 14.44
C ARG A 129 -10.31 -3.06 13.00
N ARG A 130 -11.62 -3.27 12.81
CA ARG A 130 -12.24 -3.36 11.48
C ARG A 130 -12.23 -2.04 10.71
N ASP A 131 -12.43 -0.93 11.40
CA ASP A 131 -12.39 0.39 10.78
C ASP A 131 -10.95 0.88 10.63
N VAL A 132 -10.43 0.69 9.42
CA VAL A 132 -9.10 1.15 8.99
C VAL A 132 -9.16 2.45 8.19
N VAL A 133 -10.32 3.10 8.06
CA VAL A 133 -10.45 4.36 7.31
C VAL A 133 -9.51 5.46 7.84
N PRO A 134 -9.32 5.63 9.18
CA PRO A 134 -8.38 6.63 9.68
C PRO A 134 -6.93 6.38 9.27
N HIS A 135 -6.55 5.12 9.00
CA HIS A 135 -5.22 4.77 8.47
C HIS A 135 -5.02 5.35 7.07
N VAL A 136 -6.01 5.19 6.18
CA VAL A 136 -5.96 5.73 4.81
C VAL A 136 -5.82 7.26 4.83
N PHE A 137 -6.56 7.95 5.71
CA PHE A 137 -6.41 9.39 5.86
C PHE A 137 -5.01 9.78 6.33
N GLU A 138 -4.40 8.96 7.18
CA GLU A 138 -3.05 9.20 7.66
C GLU A 138 -1.99 9.02 6.58
N GLU A 139 -2.12 7.99 5.74
CA GLU A 139 -1.28 7.78 4.56
C GLU A 139 -1.38 8.95 3.59
N LEU A 140 -2.61 9.39 3.28
CA LEU A 140 -2.85 10.53 2.40
C LEU A 140 -2.24 11.82 2.97
N ARG A 141 -2.44 12.10 4.26
CA ARG A 141 -1.89 13.27 4.94
C ARG A 141 -0.37 13.26 4.90
N THR A 142 0.26 12.16 5.33
CA THR A 142 1.72 12.04 5.40
C THR A 142 2.34 12.14 4.00
N SER A 143 1.75 11.46 3.02
CA SER A 143 2.19 11.53 1.61
C SER A 143 2.09 12.94 1.03
N LYS A 144 1.01 13.66 1.33
CA LYS A 144 0.82 15.06 0.90
C LYS A 144 1.86 15.97 1.52
N GLU A 145 2.13 15.84 2.82
CA GLU A 145 3.15 16.61 3.53
C GLU A 145 4.56 16.34 2.99
N PHE A 146 4.89 15.07 2.74
CA PHE A 146 6.15 14.68 2.11
C PHE A 146 6.33 15.33 0.74
N LYS A 147 5.32 15.22 -0.14
CA LYS A 147 5.34 15.82 -1.48
C LYS A 147 5.45 17.34 -1.43
N LYS A 148 4.77 17.98 -0.47
CA LYS A 148 4.87 19.44 -0.25
C LYS A 148 6.29 19.85 0.15
N LYS A 149 6.97 19.06 0.98
CA LYS A 149 8.31 19.36 1.50
C LYS A 149 9.44 19.03 0.53
N HIS A 150 9.34 17.90 -0.18
CA HIS A 150 10.44 17.33 -0.98
C HIS A 150 10.19 17.39 -2.50
N GLY A 151 8.99 17.76 -2.93
CA GLY A 151 8.59 17.75 -4.34
C GLY A 151 8.16 16.37 -4.83
N ARG A 152 7.45 16.33 -5.98
CA ARG A 152 6.92 15.08 -6.56
C ARG A 152 8.01 14.11 -7.01
N GLY A 153 9.16 14.62 -7.47
CA GLY A 153 10.29 13.80 -7.93
C GLY A 153 11.04 13.06 -6.82
N ALA A 154 10.79 13.40 -5.55
CA ALA A 154 11.40 12.72 -4.40
C ALA A 154 10.65 11.45 -3.98
N VAL A 155 9.47 11.18 -4.55
CA VAL A 155 8.67 10.01 -4.23
C VAL A 155 9.37 8.77 -4.77
N LYS A 156 9.75 7.87 -3.85
CA LYS A 156 10.26 6.54 -4.17
C LYS A 156 9.21 5.52 -3.76
N GLU A 157 8.90 4.61 -4.66
CA GLU A 157 8.08 3.46 -4.30
C GLU A 157 8.96 2.47 -3.54
N PRO A 158 8.51 2.00 -2.36
CA PRO A 158 9.28 1.03 -1.59
C PRO A 158 9.38 -0.30 -2.33
N GLY A 159 8.51 -0.57 -3.30
CA GLY A 159 8.38 -1.89 -3.94
C GLY A 159 7.66 -2.88 -3.00
N CYS A 160 7.57 -4.13 -3.42
CA CYS A 160 6.98 -5.19 -2.60
C CYS A 160 8.09 -6.01 -1.91
N ALA A 161 7.73 -6.69 -0.83
CA ALA A 161 8.64 -7.58 -0.12
C ALA A 161 9.08 -8.67 -1.10
N SER A 162 10.21 -9.32 -0.85
CA SER A 162 10.65 -10.43 -1.69
C SER A 162 9.74 -11.65 -1.47
N CYS A 163 8.48 -11.55 -1.87
CA CYS A 163 7.54 -12.65 -1.99
C CYS A 163 7.83 -13.31 -3.35
N LYS A 164 8.43 -14.51 -3.38
CA LYS A 164 8.58 -15.29 -4.61
C LYS A 164 7.21 -15.80 -5.09
N GLY A 165 6.41 -14.94 -5.71
CA GLY A 165 5.20 -15.33 -6.45
C GLY A 165 3.90 -14.63 -6.04
N HIS A 166 3.80 -14.07 -4.84
CA HIS A 166 2.56 -13.44 -4.37
C HIS A 166 2.83 -12.24 -3.48
N CYS A 167 2.84 -11.09 -4.14
CA CYS A 167 2.40 -9.82 -3.59
C CYS A 167 1.21 -9.40 -4.47
#